data_AF-A0A848UKR9-F1
#
_entry.id   AF-A0A848UKR9-F1
#
_cell.length_a   1.000
_cell.length_b   1.000
_cell.length_c   1.000
_cell.angle_alpha   90.00
_cell.angle_beta   90.00
_cell.angle_gamma   90.00
#
_symmetry.space_group_name_H-M   'P 1'
#
loop_
_entity.id
_entity.type
_entity.pdbx_description
1 polymer ?
#
loop_
_entity_poly.entity_id
_entity_poly.type
_entity_poly.pdbx_seq_one_letter_code
_entity_poly.pdbx_strand_id
1 'polypeptide(L)'
;MLTICWAAKGGSGTTVFAAARALSSPRPTLLVDLAGDASTVLGLTGADLPGVHDWLRSEAAPSRLVRLEQGATSRLSVIAAGAHHPSVDASGRWVELARHLRAESRDVIVDAGTGRPPGALLEVADERLLVTR
;
A
#
# COMPACT_ATOMS: atom_id res chain seq x y z
N MET A 1 -11.98 3.49 -5.09
CA MET A 1 -11.14 4.67 -5.43
C MET A 1 -9.70 4.36 -5.04
N LEU A 2 -8.70 4.77 -5.83
CA LEU A 2 -7.27 4.54 -5.54
C LEU A 2 -6.56 5.85 -5.20
N THR A 3 -6.10 5.98 -3.95
CA THR A 3 -5.31 7.12 -3.44
C THR A 3 -3.87 6.69 -3.18
N ILE A 4 -2.90 7.48 -3.65
CA ILE A 4 -1.47 7.28 -3.33
C ILE A 4 -0.98 8.43 -2.45
N CYS A 5 -0.45 8.11 -1.28
CA CYS A 5 0.11 9.06 -0.32
C CYS A 5 1.63 8.93 -0.27
N TRP A 6 2.38 10.03 -0.40
CA TRP A 6 3.83 10.04 -0.21
C TRP A 6 4.32 11.39 0.30
N ALA A 7 5.55 11.46 0.81
CA ALA A 7 6.18 12.72 1.18
C ALA A 7 7.47 12.97 0.39
N ALA A 8 7.84 14.25 0.24
CA ALA A 8 9.12 14.64 -0.34
C ALA A 8 10.31 14.28 0.57
N LYS A 9 10.07 14.19 1.88
CA LYS A 9 11.08 13.87 2.90
C LYS A 9 10.47 13.06 4.05
N GLY A 10 11.33 12.26 4.69
CA GLY A 10 10.98 11.48 5.87
C GLY A 10 10.50 12.35 7.04
N GLY A 11 9.72 11.76 7.93
CA GLY A 11 9.18 12.43 9.12
C GLY A 11 8.07 13.43 8.85
N SER A 12 7.40 13.36 7.68
CA SER A 12 6.24 14.21 7.37
C SER A 12 4.90 13.59 7.81
N GLY A 13 4.92 12.37 8.37
CA GLY A 13 3.72 11.69 8.87
C GLY A 13 2.88 10.96 7.81
N THR A 14 3.46 10.62 6.65
CA THR A 14 2.74 9.94 5.53
C THR A 14 1.99 8.70 5.98
N THR A 15 2.64 7.80 6.71
CA THR A 15 2.05 6.54 7.18
C THR A 15 0.86 6.79 8.10
N VAL A 16 1.01 7.70 9.07
CA VAL A 16 -0.08 8.08 9.99
C VAL A 16 -1.23 8.72 9.22
N PHE A 17 -0.94 9.59 8.24
CA PHE A 17 -1.95 10.19 7.38
C PHE A 17 -2.71 9.15 6.55
N ALA A 18 -2.00 8.22 5.90
CA ALA A 18 -2.59 7.14 5.11
C ALA A 18 -3.46 6.21 5.98
N ALA A 19 -2.96 5.82 7.16
CA ALA A 19 -3.71 5.01 8.13
C ALA A 19 -4.97 5.73 8.63
N ALA A 20 -4.86 7.01 9.00
CA ALA A 20 -6.00 7.80 9.47
C ALA A 20 -7.06 7.96 8.37
N ARG A 21 -6.64 8.19 7.12
CA ARG A 21 -7.54 8.25 5.96
C ARG A 21 -8.26 6.91 5.76
N ALA A 22 -7.54 5.80 5.88
CA ALA A 22 -8.10 4.46 5.74
C ALA A 22 -9.12 4.12 6.84
N LEU A 23 -8.78 4.44 8.09
CA LEU A 23 -9.66 4.26 9.25
C LEU A 23 -10.91 5.16 9.20
N SER A 24 -10.78 6.36 8.64
CA SER A 24 -11.87 7.33 8.53
C SER A 24 -12.79 7.08 7.33
N SER A 25 -12.44 6.13 6.46
CA SER A 25 -13.27 5.80 5.29
C SER A 25 -14.58 5.16 5.72
N PRO A 26 -15.75 5.63 5.22
CA PRO A 26 -17.02 4.98 5.48
C PRO A 26 -17.20 3.67 4.68
N ARG A 27 -16.32 3.38 3.72
CA ARG A 27 -16.39 2.23 2.81
C ARG A 27 -15.37 1.15 3.21
N PRO A 28 -15.60 -0.13 2.84
CA PRO A 28 -14.55 -1.14 2.90
C PRO A 28 -13.29 -0.65 2.20
N THR A 29 -12.16 -0.71 2.89
CA THR A 29 -10.90 -0.10 2.49
C THR A 29 -9.75 -1.10 2.61
N LEU A 30 -8.84 -1.06 1.65
CA LEU A 30 -7.57 -1.74 1.65
C LEU A 30 -6.45 -0.70 1.80
N LEU A 31 -5.64 -0.83 2.84
CA LEU A 31 -4.39 -0.08 2.98
C LEU A 31 -3.24 -0.96 2.48
N VAL A 32 -2.49 -0.48 1.48
CA VAL A 32 -1.28 -1.14 0.98
C VAL A 32 -0.08 -0.36 1.44
N ASP A 33 0.78 -1.01 2.21
CA ASP A 33 1.98 -0.40 2.78
C ASP A 33 3.20 -0.72 1.91
N LEU A 34 3.85 0.32 1.39
CA LEU A 34 5.16 0.19 0.72
C LEU A 34 6.31 0.70 1.60
N ALA A 35 6.00 1.40 2.70
CA ALA A 35 6.96 2.06 3.56
C ALA A 35 7.45 1.16 4.71
N GLY A 36 6.59 0.23 5.17
CA GLY A 36 6.90 -0.79 6.18
C GLY A 36 6.38 -0.50 7.58
N ASP A 37 5.77 0.67 7.81
CA ASP A 37 5.38 1.13 9.14
C ASP A 37 3.88 1.01 9.42
N ALA A 38 3.04 0.68 8.43
CA ALA A 38 1.58 0.77 8.58
C ALA A 38 1.04 -0.22 9.60
N SER A 39 1.53 -1.46 9.61
CA SER A 39 1.11 -2.48 10.58
C SER A 39 1.42 -2.05 12.01
N THR A 40 2.60 -1.47 12.25
CA THR A 40 3.00 -0.94 13.56
C THR A 40 2.10 0.22 13.99
N VAL A 41 1.84 1.16 13.09
CA VAL A 41 0.93 2.30 13.37
C VAL A 41 -0.48 1.84 13.72
N LEU A 42 -0.95 0.74 13.12
CA LEU A 42 -2.26 0.15 13.37
C LEU A 42 -2.29 -0.84 14.54
N GLY A 43 -1.15 -1.11 15.19
CA GLY A 43 -1.06 -2.05 16.31
C GLY A 43 -1.23 -3.52 15.90
N LEU A 44 -0.94 -3.85 14.63
CA LEU A 44 -1.02 -5.22 14.11
C LEU A 44 0.27 -5.99 14.37
N THR A 45 0.15 -7.30 14.60
CA THR A 45 1.29 -8.22 14.73
C THR A 45 1.62 -8.86 13.38
N GLY A 46 2.84 -9.39 13.23
CA GLY A 46 3.24 -10.11 12.01
C GLY A 46 3.94 -9.25 10.96
N ALA A 47 4.76 -8.28 11.38
CA ALA A 47 5.61 -7.49 10.47
C ALA A 47 6.54 -8.37 9.59
N ASP A 48 6.85 -9.59 10.03
CA ASP A 48 7.70 -10.55 9.31
C ASP A 48 6.91 -11.43 8.32
N LEU A 49 5.59 -11.25 8.20
CA LEU A 49 4.79 -11.99 7.21
C LEU A 49 5.06 -11.48 5.79
N PRO A 50 4.93 -12.33 4.76
CA PRO A 50 5.04 -11.90 3.37
C PRO A 50 4.06 -10.76 3.06
N GLY A 51 4.55 -9.73 2.39
CA GLY A 51 3.81 -8.54 2.02
C GLY A 51 3.88 -8.23 0.53
N VAL A 52 3.51 -7.00 0.18
CA VAL A 52 3.46 -6.53 -1.22
C VAL A 52 4.84 -6.58 -1.90
N HIS A 53 5.93 -6.31 -1.17
CA HIS A 53 7.28 -6.40 -1.75
C HIS A 53 7.71 -7.84 -2.00
N ASP A 54 7.29 -8.79 -1.16
CA ASP A 54 7.48 -10.22 -1.42
C ASP A 54 6.73 -10.65 -2.68
N TRP A 55 5.49 -10.18 -2.84
CA TRP A 55 4.68 -10.47 -4.04
C TRP A 55 5.32 -9.89 -5.30
N LEU A 56 5.87 -8.67 -5.24
CA LEU A 56 6.58 -8.03 -6.35
C LEU A 56 7.80 -8.83 -6.82
N ARG A 57 8.44 -9.60 -5.93
CA ARG A 57 9.57 -10.48 -6.26
C ARG A 57 9.16 -11.89 -6.72
N SER A 58 7.89 -12.24 -6.56
CA SER A 58 7.36 -13.56 -6.92
C SER A 58 6.73 -13.56 -8.32
N GLU A 59 6.47 -14.76 -8.84
CA GLU A 59 5.67 -14.96 -10.06
C GLU A 59 4.18 -15.19 -9.75
N ALA A 60 3.75 -14.95 -8.50
CA ALA A 60 2.36 -15.17 -8.10
C ALA A 60 1.43 -14.20 -8.84
N ALA A 61 0.29 -14.72 -9.30
CA ALA A 61 -0.75 -13.91 -9.92
C ALA A 61 -1.27 -12.82 -8.95
N PRO A 62 -1.74 -11.65 -9.45
CA PRO A 62 -2.27 -10.57 -8.60
C PRO A 62 -3.40 -11.00 -7.66
N SER A 63 -4.24 -11.96 -8.09
CA SER A 63 -5.31 -12.52 -7.25
C SER A 63 -4.83 -13.19 -5.96
N ARG A 64 -3.52 -13.46 -5.81
CA ARG A 64 -2.94 -13.98 -4.58
C ARG A 64 -2.71 -12.91 -3.50
N LEU A 65 -2.77 -11.62 -3.84
CA LEU A 65 -2.60 -10.52 -2.88
C LEU A 65 -3.61 -10.58 -1.73
N VAL A 66 -4.84 -11.07 -1.97
CA VAL A 66 -5.86 -11.27 -0.93
C VAL A 66 -5.39 -12.19 0.21
N ARG A 67 -4.43 -13.08 -0.04
CA ARG A 67 -3.88 -13.98 0.98
C ARG A 67 -2.88 -13.29 1.92
N LEU A 68 -2.41 -12.10 1.55
CA LEU A 68 -1.50 -11.28 2.33
C LEU A 68 -2.26 -10.25 3.19
N GLU A 69 -3.59 -10.17 3.03
CA GLU A 69 -4.40 -9.24 3.78
C GLU A 69 -4.53 -9.64 5.25
N GLN A 70 -4.27 -8.67 6.12
CA GLN A 70 -4.56 -8.74 7.54
C GLN A 70 -5.72 -7.80 7.87
N GLY A 71 -6.74 -8.31 8.54
CA GLY A 71 -7.85 -7.47 9.02
C GLY A 71 -7.41 -6.58 10.17
N ALA A 72 -7.51 -5.26 10.01
CA ALA A 72 -7.28 -4.29 11.07
C ALA A 72 -8.58 -3.91 11.80
N THR A 73 -9.68 -3.79 11.04
CA THR A 73 -11.04 -3.59 11.58
C THR A 73 -12.04 -4.38 10.74
N SER A 74 -13.34 -4.27 11.04
CA SER A 74 -14.40 -4.88 10.21
C SER A 74 -14.51 -4.30 8.80
N ARG A 75 -13.85 -3.16 8.52
CA ARG A 75 -13.88 -2.50 7.20
C ARG A 75 -12.49 -2.21 6.62
N LEU A 76 -11.43 -2.42 7.39
CA LEU A 76 -10.06 -2.13 6.96
C LEU A 76 -9.24 -3.42 6.91
N SER A 77 -8.76 -3.75 5.72
CA SER A 77 -7.68 -4.73 5.51
C SER A 77 -6.37 -3.99 5.24
N VAL A 78 -5.26 -4.62 5.60
CA VAL A 78 -3.90 -4.12 5.37
C VAL A 78 -3.09 -5.18 4.64
N ILE A 79 -2.35 -4.79 3.61
CA ILE A 79 -1.24 -5.58 3.09
C ILE A 79 0.05 -4.86 3.51
N ALA A 80 0.83 -5.51 4.36
CA ALA A 80 2.11 -4.97 4.83
C ALA A 80 3.14 -4.90 3.70
N ALA A 81 4.21 -4.13 3.92
CA ALA A 81 5.36 -4.08 3.00
C ALA A 81 6.00 -5.46 2.80
N GLY A 82 6.13 -6.22 3.89
CA GLY A 82 6.80 -7.51 3.91
C GLY A 82 8.31 -7.39 4.18
N ALA A 83 9.00 -8.52 4.17
CA ALA A 83 10.39 -8.61 4.66
C ALA A 83 11.44 -8.18 3.62
N HIS A 84 11.07 -8.11 2.35
CA HIS A 84 11.99 -7.80 1.26
C HIS A 84 11.77 -6.39 0.72
N HIS A 85 12.78 -5.87 0.01
CA HIS A 85 12.62 -4.70 -0.85
C HIS A 85 12.36 -5.12 -2.31
N PRO A 86 11.61 -4.31 -3.09
CA PRO A 86 11.40 -4.54 -4.51
C PRO A 86 12.73 -4.72 -5.25
N SER A 87 12.76 -5.60 -6.25
CA SER A 87 13.90 -5.66 -7.17
C SER A 87 13.94 -4.39 -8.05
N VAL A 88 15.15 -4.03 -8.49
CA VAL A 88 15.36 -2.85 -9.36
C VAL A 88 14.59 -2.98 -10.69
N ASP A 89 14.37 -4.20 -11.17
CA ASP A 89 13.66 -4.49 -12.43
C ASP A 89 12.19 -4.89 -12.23
N ALA A 90 11.56 -4.52 -11.11
CA ALA A 90 10.15 -4.86 -10.85
C ALA A 90 9.14 -4.09 -11.72
N SER A 91 9.56 -3.47 -12.83
CA SER A 91 8.73 -2.56 -13.64
C SER A 91 7.41 -3.19 -14.11
N GLY A 92 7.46 -4.40 -14.66
CA GLY A 92 6.26 -5.15 -15.06
C GLY A 92 5.36 -5.52 -13.88
N ARG A 93 5.96 -5.87 -12.74
CA ARG A 93 5.24 -6.24 -11.51
C ARG A 93 4.52 -5.04 -10.89
N TRP A 94 5.11 -3.85 -10.96
CA TRP A 94 4.44 -2.61 -10.56
C TRP A 94 3.22 -2.30 -11.44
N VAL A 95 3.29 -2.57 -12.75
CA VAL A 95 2.15 -2.41 -13.67
C VAL A 95 1.02 -3.40 -13.33
N GLU A 96 1.36 -4.65 -13.03
CA GLU A 96 0.38 -5.64 -12.58
C GLU A 96 -0.30 -5.26 -11.27
N LEU A 97 0.48 -4.81 -10.26
CA LEU A 97 -0.05 -4.32 -8.99
C LEU A 97 -0.99 -3.14 -9.22
N ALA A 98 -0.55 -2.14 -9.99
CA ALA A 98 -1.32 -0.94 -10.28
C ALA A 98 -2.69 -1.28 -10.91
N ARG A 99 -2.71 -2.16 -11.92
CA ARG A 99 -3.96 -2.61 -12.56
C ARG A 99 -4.86 -3.35 -11.58
N HIS A 100 -4.29 -4.21 -10.74
CA HIS A 100 -5.05 -4.96 -9.75
C HIS A 100 -5.68 -4.03 -8.71
N LEU A 101 -4.90 -3.12 -8.11
CA LEU A 101 -5.40 -2.15 -7.14
C LEU A 101 -6.43 -1.20 -7.74
N ARG A 102 -6.29 -0.84 -9.03
CA ARG A 102 -7.28 0.00 -9.71
C ARG A 102 -8.64 -0.69 -9.91
N ALA A 103 -8.62 -2.01 -10.06
CA ALA A 103 -9.80 -2.84 -10.29
C ALA A 103 -10.52 -3.26 -8.99
N GLU A 104 -9.98 -2.92 -7.82
CA GLU A 104 -10.61 -3.18 -6.53
C GLU A 104 -11.97 -2.49 -6.41
N SER A 105 -12.96 -3.24 -5.89
CA SER A 105 -14.28 -2.67 -5.57
C SER A 105 -14.28 -1.84 -4.29
N ARG A 106 -13.25 -2.01 -3.47
CA ARG A 106 -12.99 -1.28 -2.22
C ARG A 106 -12.31 0.05 -2.51
N ASP A 107 -12.24 0.91 -1.50
CA ASP A 107 -11.28 2.00 -1.54
C ASP A 107 -9.88 1.45 -1.26
N VAL A 108 -8.89 1.96 -1.97
CA VAL A 108 -7.51 1.55 -1.85
C VAL A 108 -6.68 2.78 -1.53
N ILE A 109 -5.94 2.71 -0.43
CA ILE A 109 -4.99 3.74 -0.03
C ILE A 109 -3.62 3.09 -0.03
N VAL A 110 -2.68 3.70 -0.73
CA VAL A 110 -1.29 3.24 -0.77
C VAL A 110 -0.45 4.21 0.05
N ASP A 111 0.20 3.70 1.10
CA ASP A 111 1.30 4.39 1.75
C ASP A 111 2.58 4.13 0.95
N ALA A 112 2.98 5.09 0.12
CA ALA A 112 4.21 5.04 -0.65
C ALA A 112 5.42 5.66 0.10
N GLY A 113 5.24 6.05 1.37
CA GLY A 113 6.33 6.51 2.22
C GLY A 113 6.97 7.81 1.75
N THR A 114 8.29 7.78 1.54
CA THR A 114 9.10 8.94 1.16
C THR A 114 9.70 8.75 -0.22
N GLY A 115 9.75 9.83 -1.00
CA GLY A 115 10.26 9.81 -2.37
C GLY A 115 9.12 9.66 -3.38
N ARG A 116 9.48 9.70 -4.67
CA ARG A 116 8.49 9.60 -5.74
C ARG A 116 7.95 8.16 -5.82
N PRO A 117 6.63 7.93 -5.76
CA PRO A 117 6.07 6.59 -5.91
C PRO A 117 6.36 5.98 -7.29
N PRO A 118 6.28 4.65 -7.43
CA PRO A 118 6.37 3.97 -8.72
C PRO A 118 5.43 4.58 -9.76
N GLY A 119 5.93 4.86 -10.96
CA GLY A 119 5.19 5.55 -12.02
C GLY A 119 3.86 4.86 -12.37
N ALA A 120 3.88 3.52 -12.47
CA ALA A 120 2.69 2.73 -12.76
C ALA A 120 1.54 2.94 -11.75
N LEU A 121 1.86 3.13 -10.46
CA LEU A 121 0.84 3.43 -9.45
C LEU A 121 0.28 4.83 -9.62
N LEU A 122 1.14 5.81 -9.91
CA LEU A 122 0.70 7.19 -10.15
C LEU A 122 -0.21 7.30 -11.37
N GLU A 123 0.11 6.58 -12.45
CA GLU A 123 -0.65 6.60 -13.70
C GLU A 123 -2.11 6.20 -13.51
N VAL A 124 -2.41 5.23 -12.65
CA VAL A 124 -3.76 4.72 -12.42
C VAL A 124 -4.47 5.34 -11.22
N ALA A 125 -3.78 6.14 -10.40
CA ALA A 125 -4.32 6.74 -9.19
C ALA A 125 -5.44 7.75 -9.50
N ASP A 126 -6.56 7.65 -8.77
CA ASP A 126 -7.62 8.66 -8.79
C ASP A 126 -7.16 9.92 -8.02
N GLU A 127 -6.45 9.73 -6.91
CA GLU A 127 -5.89 10.81 -6.09
C GLU A 127 -4.40 10.59 -5.80
N ARG A 128 -3.64 11.69 -5.84
CA ARG A 128 -2.19 11.71 -5.63
C ARG A 128 -1.87 12.77 -4.58
N LEU A 129 -1.55 12.35 -3.37
CA LEU A 129 -1.42 13.23 -2.21
C LEU A 129 0.04 13.31 -1.75
N LEU A 130 0.63 14.49 -1.90
CA LEU A 130 1.92 14.83 -1.32
C LEU A 130 1.73 15.33 0.12
N VAL A 131 2.22 14.58 1.10
CA VAL A 131 2.13 14.87 2.53
C VAL A 131 3.32 15.72 2.96
N THR A 132 3.04 16.83 3.65
CA THR A 132 4.04 17.79 4.16
C THR A 132 3.76 18.14 5.62
N ARG A 133 4.82 18.51 6.37
CA ARG A 133 4.72 19.01 7.76
C ARG A 133 4.72 20.52 7.83
#